data_AF-A0A4U0MY86-F1
#
_entry.id   AF-A0A4U0MY86-F1
#
_cell.length_a   1.000
_cell.length_b   1.000
_cell.length_c   1.000
_cell.angle_alpha   90.00
_cell.angle_beta   90.00
_cell.angle_gamma   90.00
#
_symmetry.space_group_name_H-M   'P 1'
#
loop_
_entity.id
_entity.type
_entity.pdbx_description
1 polymer ?
#
loop_
_entity_poly.entity_id
_entity_poly.type
_entity_poly.pdbx_seq_one_letter_code
_entity_poly.pdbx_strand_id
1 'polypeptide(L)'
;MGYANLRELQTALTTASDIASALQSAPTRRDADQLVDVLRRALTAASSLGAETGPTGCAIHPHGAVDPLYGDPEDPLPPGYGKCLLCNDRRRRADAHHPHPRPHAHAYPLRRRRLSA
;
A
#
# COMPACT_ATOMS: atom_id res chain seq x y z
N MET A 1 -10.90 -12.71 -14.47
CA MET A 1 -10.97 -11.51 -15.32
C MET A 1 -9.60 -11.01 -15.84
N GLY A 2 -8.45 -11.35 -15.22
CA GLY A 2 -7.13 -10.84 -15.66
C GLY A 2 -6.64 -11.26 -17.05
N TYR A 3 -6.95 -12.48 -17.52
CA TYR A 3 -6.47 -12.95 -18.83
C TYR A 3 -7.05 -12.20 -20.03
N ALA A 4 -8.32 -11.74 -19.93
CA ALA A 4 -8.94 -10.94 -20.97
C ALA A 4 -8.29 -9.54 -21.04
N ASN A 5 -8.10 -8.90 -19.88
CA ASN A 5 -7.43 -7.60 -19.77
C ASN A 5 -5.97 -7.67 -20.24
N LEU A 6 -5.28 -8.80 -20.02
CA LEU A 6 -3.89 -9.00 -20.45
C LEU A 6 -3.80 -9.13 -21.97
N ARG A 7 -4.69 -9.90 -22.59
CA ARG A 7 -4.78 -9.98 -24.05
C ARG A 7 -5.14 -8.64 -24.66
N GLU A 8 -6.09 -7.91 -24.07
CA GLU A 8 -6.50 -6.59 -24.57
C GLU A 8 -5.37 -5.56 -24.46
N LEU A 9 -4.60 -5.58 -23.36
CA LEU A 9 -3.39 -4.78 -23.23
C LEU A 9 -2.37 -5.11 -24.33
N GLN A 10 -2.08 -6.39 -24.53
CA GLN A 10 -1.12 -6.83 -25.55
C GLN A 10 -1.56 -6.39 -26.96
N THR A 11 -2.83 -6.60 -27.31
CA THR A 11 -3.37 -6.17 -28.60
C THR A 11 -3.27 -4.66 -28.78
N ALA A 12 -3.67 -3.87 -27.78
CA ALA A 12 -3.62 -2.41 -27.86
C ALA A 12 -2.18 -1.89 -28.02
N LEU A 13 -1.20 -2.48 -27.33
CA LEU A 13 0.21 -2.11 -27.46
C LEU A 13 0.79 -2.45 -28.83
N THR A 14 0.48 -3.63 -29.38
CA THR A 14 0.90 -3.99 -30.74
C THR A 14 0.33 -3.00 -31.76
N THR A 15 -0.97 -2.68 -31.67
CA THR A 15 -1.59 -1.71 -32.57
C THR A 15 -0.99 -0.31 -32.42
N ALA A 16 -0.68 0.14 -31.20
CA ALA A 16 -0.01 1.42 -30.98
C ALA A 16 1.39 1.45 -31.62
N SER A 17 2.14 0.35 -31.50
CA SER A 17 3.47 0.21 -32.10
C SER A 17 3.41 0.25 -33.63
N ASP A 18 2.43 -0.41 -34.23
CA ASP A 18 2.22 -0.40 -35.69
C ASP A 18 1.88 1.01 -36.18
N ILE A 19 0.96 1.71 -35.49
CA ILE A 19 0.60 3.10 -35.81
C ILE A 19 1.82 4.02 -35.67
N ALA A 20 2.55 3.93 -34.55
CA ALA A 20 3.74 4.73 -34.29
C ALA A 20 4.83 4.52 -35.36
N SER A 21 5.02 3.29 -35.81
CA SER A 21 5.99 2.95 -36.86
C SER A 21 5.57 3.46 -38.24
N ALA A 22 4.27 3.63 -38.48
CA ALA A 22 3.72 4.16 -39.72
C ALA A 22 3.67 5.70 -39.75
N LEU A 23 3.96 6.39 -38.64
CA LEU A 23 3.97 7.85 -38.60
C LEU A 23 5.06 8.39 -39.53
N GLN A 24 4.66 9.29 -40.42
CA GLN A 24 5.57 10.04 -41.27
C GLN A 24 6.20 11.20 -40.49
N SER A 25 7.23 11.83 -41.05
CA SER A 25 7.95 12.96 -40.44
C SER A 25 7.06 14.17 -40.08
N ALA A 26 5.86 14.28 -40.67
CA ALA A 26 4.81 15.22 -40.27
C ALA A 26 3.45 14.49 -40.14
N PRO A 27 3.14 13.90 -38.96
CA PRO A 27 1.91 13.16 -38.76
C PRO A 27 0.70 14.11 -38.79
N THR A 28 -0.41 13.65 -39.38
CA THR A 28 -1.63 14.45 -39.35
C THR A 28 -2.25 14.43 -37.96
N ARG A 29 -3.12 15.40 -37.66
CA ARG A 29 -3.88 15.43 -36.40
C ARG A 29 -4.66 14.13 -36.20
N ARG A 30 -5.20 13.56 -37.28
CA ARG A 30 -5.94 12.30 -37.27
C ARG A 30 -5.05 11.11 -36.85
N ASP A 31 -3.83 11.05 -37.35
CA ASP A 31 -2.88 9.97 -37.00
C ASP A 31 -2.49 10.06 -35.51
N ALA A 32 -2.27 11.28 -35.03
CA ALA A 32 -2.00 11.53 -33.62
C ALA A 32 -3.19 11.15 -32.71
N ASP A 33 -4.42 11.55 -33.09
CA ASP A 33 -5.63 11.22 -32.34
C ASP A 33 -5.86 9.70 -32.28
N GLN A 34 -5.65 8.99 -33.40
CA GLN A 34 -5.78 7.54 -33.45
C GLN A 34 -4.77 6.83 -32.54
N LEU A 35 -3.52 7.30 -32.52
CA LEU A 35 -2.50 6.76 -31.61
C LEU A 35 -2.88 6.99 -30.14
N VAL A 36 -3.33 8.20 -29.80
CA VAL A 36 -3.76 8.56 -28.43
C VAL A 36 -4.92 7.68 -27.97
N ASP A 37 -5.90 7.42 -28.83
CA ASP A 37 -7.05 6.58 -28.48
C ASP A 37 -6.64 5.12 -28.18
N VAL A 38 -5.74 4.56 -28.99
CA VAL A 38 -5.22 3.20 -28.74
C VAL A 38 -4.40 3.15 -27.44
N LEU A 39 -3.58 4.16 -27.18
CA LEU A 39 -2.81 4.28 -25.94
C LEU A 39 -3.71 4.41 -24.70
N ARG A 40 -4.82 5.16 -24.79
CA ARG A 40 -5.82 5.25 -23.71
C ARG A 40 -6.50 3.90 -23.44
N ARG A 41 -6.79 3.13 -24.49
CA ARG A 41 -7.31 1.76 -24.33
C ARG A 41 -6.28 0.87 -23.64
N ALA A 42 -5.01 0.92 -24.05
CA ALA A 42 -3.92 0.18 -23.39
C ALA A 42 -3.81 0.55 -21.91
N LEU A 43 -3.83 1.84 -21.58
CA LEU A 43 -3.81 2.33 -20.20
C LEU A 43 -4.97 1.78 -19.36
N THR A 44 -6.18 1.77 -19.92
CA THR A 44 -7.38 1.27 -19.24
C THR A 44 -7.27 -0.23 -18.96
N ALA A 45 -6.81 -1.01 -19.95
CA ALA A 45 -6.59 -2.44 -19.79
C ALA A 45 -5.49 -2.73 -18.74
N ALA A 46 -4.38 -1.99 -18.76
CA ALA A 46 -3.31 -2.10 -17.78
C ALA A 46 -3.76 -1.74 -16.35
N SER A 47 -4.56 -0.68 -16.21
CA SER A 47 -5.13 -0.29 -14.91
C SER A 47 -6.07 -1.37 -14.36
N SER A 48 -6.73 -2.12 -15.24
CA SER A 48 -7.61 -3.25 -14.89
C SER A 48 -6.83 -4.56 -14.65
N LEU A 49 -5.52 -4.58 -14.90
CA LEU A 49 -4.61 -5.67 -14.49
C LEU A 49 -4.03 -5.44 -13.11
N GLY A 50 -3.98 -4.18 -12.67
CA GLY A 50 -3.68 -3.85 -11.29
C GLY A 50 -4.67 -4.60 -10.42
N ALA A 51 -4.16 -5.57 -9.64
CA ALA A 51 -4.92 -6.15 -8.57
C ALA A 51 -5.53 -4.99 -7.80
N GLU A 52 -6.84 -5.05 -7.53
CA GLU A 52 -7.39 -4.30 -6.40
C GLU A 52 -6.36 -4.50 -5.29
N THR A 53 -5.65 -3.43 -4.92
CA THR A 53 -4.78 -3.50 -3.76
C THR A 53 -5.74 -4.02 -2.70
N GLY A 54 -5.55 -5.26 -2.25
CA GLY A 54 -6.62 -5.97 -1.56
C GLY A 54 -7.03 -5.18 -0.31
N PRO A 55 -7.96 -5.65 0.53
CA PRO A 55 -8.61 -4.81 1.54
C PRO A 55 -7.68 -3.93 2.42
N THR A 56 -6.40 -4.29 2.56
CA THR A 56 -5.36 -3.51 3.26
C THR A 56 -4.66 -2.40 2.45
N GLY A 57 -4.79 -2.33 1.13
CA GLY A 57 -4.05 -1.39 0.29
C GLY A 57 -2.53 -1.61 0.25
N CYS A 58 -2.01 -2.70 0.83
CA CYS A 58 -0.58 -2.91 1.04
C CYS A 58 0.08 -3.68 -0.11
N ALA A 59 1.22 -3.18 -0.61
CA ALA A 59 1.99 -3.88 -1.65
C ALA A 59 2.59 -5.22 -1.17
N ILE A 60 2.89 -5.34 0.13
CA ILE A 60 3.49 -6.55 0.73
C ILE A 60 2.40 -7.56 1.13
N HIS A 61 1.28 -7.07 1.67
CA HIS A 61 0.19 -7.90 2.20
C HIS A 61 -1.16 -7.46 1.65
N PRO A 62 -1.40 -7.58 0.33
CA PRO A 62 -2.64 -7.08 -0.28
C PRO A 62 -3.90 -7.70 0.33
N HIS A 63 -3.87 -9.00 0.66
CA HIS A 63 -4.97 -9.71 1.30
C HIS A 63 -4.74 -9.97 2.80
N GLY A 64 -3.90 -9.16 3.44
CA GLY A 64 -3.70 -9.23 4.90
C GLY A 64 -4.96 -8.84 5.68
N ALA A 65 -4.94 -9.03 6.99
CA ALA A 65 -5.99 -8.49 7.86
C ALA A 65 -5.96 -6.96 7.88
N VAL A 66 -7.14 -6.34 7.86
CA VAL A 66 -7.31 -4.89 8.06
C VAL A 66 -7.18 -4.58 9.55
N ASP A 67 -6.41 -3.55 9.91
CA ASP A 67 -6.26 -3.10 11.28
C ASP A 67 -7.60 -2.52 11.79
N PRO A 68 -8.19 -3.06 12.87
CA PRO A 68 -9.46 -2.59 13.41
C PRO A 68 -9.46 -1.11 13.83
N LEU A 69 -8.29 -0.56 14.19
CA LEU A 69 -8.16 0.85 14.57
C LEU A 69 -8.14 1.79 13.34
N TYR A 70 -8.09 1.24 12.12
CA TYR A 70 -8.11 2.06 10.92
C TYR A 70 -9.49 2.66 10.71
N GLY A 71 -9.60 3.97 10.92
CA GLY A 71 -10.86 4.70 10.81
C GLY A 71 -11.70 4.67 12.10
N ASP A 72 -11.15 4.15 13.20
CA ASP A 72 -11.75 4.28 14.53
C ASP A 72 -11.59 5.75 15.01
N PRO A 73 -12.70 6.47 15.30
CA PRO A 73 -12.63 7.84 15.78
C PRO A 73 -12.21 7.96 17.25
N GLU A 74 -12.42 6.93 18.06
CA GLU A 74 -12.12 6.93 19.50
C GLU A 74 -10.68 6.51 19.78
N ASP A 75 -10.12 5.61 18.96
CA ASP A 75 -8.70 5.21 19.02
C ASP A 75 -8.06 5.20 17.62
N PRO A 76 -7.82 6.39 17.03
CA PRO A 76 -7.29 6.48 15.68
C PRO A 76 -5.84 6.01 15.61
N LEU A 77 -5.53 5.32 14.52
CA LEU A 77 -4.15 4.95 14.21
C LEU A 77 -3.22 6.18 14.17
N PRO A 78 -2.01 6.09 14.77
CA PRO A 78 -1.04 7.18 14.69
C PRO A 78 -0.62 7.49 13.24
N PRO A 79 -0.08 8.71 12.98
CA PRO A 79 0.42 9.07 11.66
C PRO A 79 1.41 8.05 11.11
N GLY A 80 1.25 7.70 9.83
CA GLY A 80 2.09 6.73 9.11
C GLY A 80 1.71 5.25 9.32
N TYR A 81 0.70 4.92 10.15
CA TYR A 81 0.07 3.60 10.11
C TYR A 81 -0.97 3.55 8.98
N GLY A 82 -1.09 2.38 8.35
CA GLY A 82 -2.02 2.16 7.24
C GLY A 82 -3.13 1.18 7.61
N LYS A 83 -3.86 0.68 6.62
CA LYS A 83 -4.91 -0.33 6.82
C LYS A 83 -4.36 -1.73 7.16
N CYS A 84 -3.08 -2.01 6.90
CA CYS A 84 -2.53 -3.35 7.01
C CYS A 84 -2.10 -3.70 8.44
N LEU A 85 -2.84 -4.60 9.10
CA LEU A 85 -2.55 -5.04 10.47
C LEU A 85 -1.13 -5.63 10.59
N LEU A 86 -0.68 -6.44 9.62
CA LEU A 86 0.64 -7.07 9.65
C LEU A 86 1.80 -6.05 9.61
N CYS A 87 1.66 -5.01 8.79
CA CYS A 87 2.65 -3.94 8.71
C CYS A 87 2.64 -3.08 9.97
N ASN A 88 1.44 -2.79 10.48
CA ASN A 88 1.25 -2.02 11.70
C ASN A 88 1.83 -2.78 12.91
N ASP A 89 1.58 -4.08 13.05
CA ASP A 89 2.12 -4.92 14.12
C ASP A 89 3.64 -5.00 14.09
N ARG A 90 4.24 -5.12 12.90
CA ARG A 90 5.70 -5.06 12.75
C ARG A 90 6.24 -3.74 13.29
N ARG A 91 5.58 -2.62 12.98
CA ARG A 91 5.98 -1.29 13.46
C ARG A 91 5.80 -1.15 14.98
N ARG A 92 4.66 -1.58 15.53
CA ARG A 92 4.42 -1.60 17.00
C ARG A 92 5.51 -2.37 17.74
N ARG A 93 5.96 -3.51 17.21
CA ARG A 93 7.07 -4.29 17.79
C ARG A 93 8.40 -3.57 17.72
N ALA A 94 8.70 -2.92 16.58
CA ALA A 94 9.92 -2.12 16.44
C ALA A 94 9.95 -0.96 17.44
N ASP A 95 8.84 -0.24 17.58
CA ASP A 95 8.70 0.89 18.51
C ASP A 95 8.81 0.42 19.97
N ALA A 96 8.20 -0.72 20.33
CA ALA A 96 8.29 -1.30 21.67
C ALA A 96 9.69 -1.81 22.04
N HIS A 97 10.54 -2.08 21.06
CA HIS A 97 11.93 -2.50 21.28
C HIS A 97 12.88 -1.32 21.47
N HIS A 98 12.43 -0.07 21.34
CA HIS A 98 13.21 1.05 21.87
C HIS A 98 13.14 1.04 23.40
N PRO A 99 14.29 0.84 24.09
CA PRO A 99 14.30 0.86 25.54
C PRO A 99 14.04 2.29 26.01
N HIS A 100 12.81 2.60 26.36
CA HIS A 100 12.52 3.74 27.21
C HIS A 100 13.32 3.55 28.52
N PRO A 101 14.08 4.56 28.99
CA PRO A 101 14.71 4.48 30.30
C PRO A 101 13.56 4.38 31.32
N ARG A 102 13.49 3.23 32.00
CA ARG A 102 12.48 3.00 33.05
C ARG A 102 12.64 4.09 34.11
N PRO A 103 11.57 4.82 34.51
CA PRO A 103 11.66 5.68 35.67
C PRO A 103 12.00 4.82 36.89
N HIS A 104 13.01 5.25 37.63
CA HIS A 104 13.56 4.58 38.80
C HIS A 104 12.43 4.23 39.79
N ALA A 105 12.27 2.94 40.08
CA ALA A 105 11.35 2.49 41.12
C ALA A 105 11.77 3.12 42.46
N HIS A 106 10.90 3.97 43.02
CA HIS A 106 11.06 4.46 44.38
C HIS A 106 11.08 3.25 45.34
N ALA A 107 12.24 3.02 45.95
CA ALA A 107 12.41 2.04 46.99
C ALA A 107 11.58 2.43 48.23
N TYR A 108 10.55 1.65 48.55
CA TYR A 108 9.87 1.79 49.83
C TYR A 108 10.76 1.25 50.96
N PRO A 109 10.94 1.97 52.09
CA PRO A 109 11.74 1.48 53.19
C PRO A 109 10.96 0.39 53.95
N LEU A 110 11.58 -0.80 54.03
CA LEU A 110 11.14 -1.91 54.88
C LEU A 110 11.16 -1.48 56.35
N ARG A 111 9.98 -1.29 56.96
CA ARG A 111 9.85 -1.16 58.42
C ARG A 111 10.16 -2.50 59.09
N ARG A 112 11.36 -2.61 59.67
CA ARG A 112 11.71 -3.69 60.61
C ARG A 112 10.86 -3.54 61.89
N ARG A 113 9.90 -4.46 62.11
CA ARG A 113 9.32 -4.69 63.43
C ARG A 113 10.40 -5.29 64.33
N ARG A 114 10.79 -4.55 65.38
CA ARG A 114 11.53 -5.12 66.52
C ARG A 114 10.50 -5.82 67.42
N LEU A 115 10.69 -7.11 67.65
CA LEU A 115 10.10 -7.83 68.78
C LEU A 115 11.03 -7.61 69.98
N SER A 116 10.50 -7.06 71.06
CA SER A 116 11.17 -6.95 72.35
C SER A 116 10.51 -7.91 73.33
N ALA A 117 11.37 -8.73 73.97
CA ALA A 117 11.29 -9.42 75.26
C ALA A 117 9.98 -10.14 75.62
#